data_AF-A0A560WLK8-F1
#
_entry.id   AF-A0A560WLK8-F1
#
_cell.length_a   1.000
_cell.length_b   1.000
_cell.length_c   1.000
_cell.angle_alpha   90.00
_cell.angle_beta   90.00
_cell.angle_gamma   90.00
#
_symmetry.space_group_name_H-M   'P 1'
#
loop_
_entity.id
_entity.type
_entity.pdbx_description
1 polymer ?
#
loop_
_entity_poly.entity_id
_entity_poly.type
_entity_poly.pdbx_seq_one_letter_code
_entity_poly.pdbx_strand_id
1 'polypeptide(L)'
;MKHLRAINKKAQRIDEAVTQMEAAASPDADMEEDVVALQQTPRPHVPMGCSLSFSPGWEVDASGGTAGLCQPVERDIYDCYVTCFWPVQVPDHVNYSPDWASNCATATKDWRNLDLVFP
;
A
#
# COMPACT_ATOMS: atom_id res chain seq x y z
N MET A 1 0.13 -2.00 33.64
CA MET A 1 1.45 -2.03 34.33
C MET A 1 1.34 -2.40 35.83
N LYS A 2 0.92 -3.61 36.20
CA LYS A 2 0.70 -3.95 37.63
C LYS A 2 1.99 -4.10 38.48
N HIS A 3 3.14 -4.28 37.83
CA HIS A 3 4.42 -4.55 38.50
C HIS A 3 5.53 -3.55 38.19
N LEU A 4 5.24 -2.48 37.46
CA LEU A 4 6.21 -1.44 37.10
C LEU A 4 5.79 -0.11 37.73
N ARG A 5 6.74 0.61 38.34
CA ARG A 5 6.48 1.90 39.01
C ARG A 5 7.09 3.05 38.22
N ALA A 6 6.28 4.06 37.91
CA ALA A 6 6.76 5.26 37.24
C ALA A 6 7.81 6.02 38.09
N ILE A 7 8.98 6.29 37.49
CA ILE A 7 10.10 6.94 38.19
C ILE A 7 10.26 8.43 37.85
N ASN A 8 9.64 8.90 36.76
CA ASN A 8 9.73 10.29 36.31
C ASN A 8 8.39 10.81 35.77
N LYS A 9 8.30 12.13 35.55
CA LYS A 9 7.07 12.80 35.08
C LYS A 9 6.57 12.28 33.73
N LYS A 10 7.47 11.84 32.83
CA LYS A 10 7.08 11.26 31.54
C LYS A 10 6.44 9.88 31.76
N ALA A 11 7.03 9.05 32.60
CA ALA A 11 6.52 7.73 32.93
C ALA A 11 5.15 7.82 33.63
N GLN A 12 4.93 8.81 34.50
CA GLN A 12 3.63 9.06 35.11
C GLN A 12 2.55 9.37 34.07
N ARG A 13 2.85 10.22 33.09
CA ARG A 13 1.91 10.54 32.00
C ARG A 13 1.57 9.33 31.12
N ILE A 14 2.52 8.42 30.92
CA ILE A 14 2.28 7.17 30.19
C ILE A 14 1.34 6.27 30.99
N ASP A 15 1.54 6.15 32.30
CA ASP A 15 0.70 5.34 33.18
C ASP A 15 -0.75 5.86 33.22
N GLU A 16 -0.92 7.19 33.30
CA GLU A 16 -2.23 7.85 33.21
C GLU A 16 -2.92 7.59 31.85
N ALA A 17 -2.19 7.69 30.74
CA ALA A 17 -2.74 7.46 29.41
C ALA A 17 -3.17 6.00 29.20
N VAL A 18 -2.36 5.04 29.65
CA VAL A 18 -2.69 3.61 29.59
C VAL A 18 -3.92 3.31 30.44
N THR A 19 -4.00 3.85 31.65
CA THR A 19 -5.17 3.67 32.53
C THR A 19 -6.45 4.23 31.91
N GLN A 20 -6.37 5.39 31.25
CA GLN A 20 -7.50 5.99 30.54
C GLN A 20 -7.93 5.16 29.32
N MET A 21 -6.98 4.56 28.60
CA MET A 21 -7.27 3.65 27.48
C MET A 21 -7.93 2.35 27.95
N GLU A 22 -7.42 1.75 29.03
CA GLU A 22 -8.02 0.56 29.66
C GLU A 22 -9.45 0.83 30.16
N ALA A 23 -9.72 2.02 30.71
CA ALA A 23 -11.06 2.42 31.15
C ALA A 23 -12.03 2.71 29.99
N ALA A 24 -11.51 3.04 28.81
CA ALA A 24 -12.30 3.29 27.60
C ALA A 24 -12.52 2.02 26.75
N ALA A 25 -11.76 0.96 27.00
CA ALA A 25 -11.91 -0.33 26.33
C ALA A 25 -13.05 -1.15 26.98
N SER A 26 -13.92 -1.70 26.14
CA SER A 26 -15.03 -2.55 26.59
C SER A 26 -14.50 -3.88 27.17
N PRO A 27 -15.16 -4.49 28.16
CA PRO A 27 -14.64 -5.65 28.91
C PRO A 27 -14.54 -6.97 28.11
N ASP A 28 -14.95 -7.00 26.84
CA ASP A 28 -14.96 -8.20 25.98
C ASP A 28 -13.78 -8.26 25.00
N ALA A 29 -12.79 -7.38 25.10
CA ALA A 29 -11.58 -7.47 24.30
C ALA A 29 -10.50 -8.24 25.07
N ASP A 30 -10.41 -9.55 24.82
CA ASP A 30 -9.20 -10.35 25.09
C ASP A 30 -8.03 -9.73 24.32
N MET A 31 -7.42 -8.70 24.89
CA MET A 31 -6.20 -8.11 24.41
C MET A 31 -5.03 -8.98 24.87
N GLU A 32 -4.77 -10.05 24.13
CA GLU A 32 -3.39 -10.54 24.02
C GLU A 32 -2.53 -9.33 23.62
N GLU A 33 -1.37 -9.15 24.28
CA GLU A 33 -0.45 -8.03 24.07
C GLU A 33 0.15 -8.09 22.65
N ASP A 34 -0.67 -7.78 21.64
CA ASP A 34 -0.23 -7.72 20.27
C ASP A 34 0.56 -6.43 20.08
N VAL A 35 1.72 -6.54 19.44
CA VAL A 35 2.59 -5.41 19.17
C VAL A 35 1.92 -4.58 18.08
N VAL A 36 1.04 -3.65 18.47
CA VAL A 36 0.40 -2.67 17.58
C VAL A 36 1.44 -1.61 17.15
N ALA A 37 2.48 -2.05 16.45
CA ALA A 37 3.38 -1.14 15.77
C ALA A 37 2.63 -0.51 14.58
N LEU A 38 2.47 0.81 14.62
CA LEU A 38 2.24 1.68 13.46
C LEU A 38 0.90 1.54 12.69
N GLN A 39 -0.08 0.75 13.16
CA GLN A 39 -1.38 0.58 12.50
C GLN A 39 -2.49 1.54 12.97
N GLN A 40 -2.19 2.51 13.84
CA GLN A 40 -3.22 3.37 14.46
C GLN A 40 -3.84 4.43 13.54
N THR A 41 -3.33 4.62 12.32
CA THR A 41 -4.03 5.41 11.30
C THR A 41 -4.82 4.45 10.41
N PRO A 42 -6.11 4.71 10.11
CA PRO A 42 -6.85 3.94 9.10
C PRO A 42 -6.11 4.13 7.77
N ARG A 43 -5.27 3.18 7.42
CA ARG A 43 -4.64 3.10 6.10
C ARG A 43 -5.40 2.08 5.28
N PRO A 44 -5.54 2.32 3.98
CA PRO A 44 -6.00 1.29 3.07
C PRO A 44 -5.24 -0.01 3.28
N HIS A 45 -5.95 -1.12 3.37
CA HIS A 45 -5.33 -2.43 3.28
C HIS A 45 -4.91 -2.67 1.83
N VAL A 46 -3.60 -2.85 1.61
CA VAL A 46 -3.05 -3.15 0.29
C VAL A 46 -2.56 -4.60 0.29
N PRO A 47 -3.12 -5.49 -0.55
CA PRO A 47 -2.74 -6.90 -0.58
C PRO A 47 -1.27 -7.10 -0.96
N MET A 48 -0.70 -8.21 -0.48
CA MET A 48 0.62 -8.67 -0.93
C MET A 48 0.62 -8.87 -2.45
N GLY A 49 1.66 -8.35 -3.12
CA GLY A 49 1.81 -8.38 -4.58
C GLY A 49 1.42 -7.06 -5.27
N CYS A 50 0.71 -6.16 -4.59
CA CYS A 50 0.37 -4.84 -5.12
C CYS A 50 1.47 -3.81 -4.83
N SER A 51 1.47 -2.72 -5.60
CA SER A 51 2.39 -1.59 -5.38
C SER A 51 2.02 -0.79 -4.13
N LEU A 52 3.05 -0.31 -3.42
CA LEU A 52 2.94 0.66 -2.31
C LEU A 52 3.41 2.07 -2.72
N SER A 53 3.76 2.26 -3.99
CA SER A 53 4.15 3.55 -4.55
C SER A 53 2.94 4.16 -5.26
N PHE A 54 2.34 5.19 -4.66
CA PHE A 54 1.11 5.79 -5.16
C PHE A 54 1.39 7.10 -5.91
N SER A 55 1.34 7.06 -7.25
CA SER A 55 1.45 8.24 -8.13
C SER A 55 0.73 8.04 -9.47
N PRO A 56 -0.60 7.84 -9.51
CA PRO A 56 -1.54 7.74 -8.38
C PRO A 56 -1.63 6.35 -7.74
N GLY A 57 -1.08 5.31 -8.40
CA GLY A 57 -1.09 3.90 -7.99
C GLY A 57 -1.27 2.99 -9.21
N TRP A 58 -1.15 1.67 -9.03
CA TRP A 58 -1.38 0.68 -10.11
C TRP A 58 -2.60 -0.19 -9.84
N GLU A 59 -2.61 -0.96 -8.75
CA GLU A 59 -3.78 -1.75 -8.34
C GLU A 59 -4.77 -0.93 -7.50
N VAL A 60 -4.25 -0.07 -6.64
CA VAL A 60 -5.01 0.80 -5.75
C VAL A 60 -4.37 2.18 -5.69
N ASP A 61 -5.20 3.20 -5.50
CA ASP A 61 -4.75 4.56 -5.27
C ASP A 61 -4.41 4.80 -3.78
N ALA A 62 -3.82 5.97 -3.48
CA ALA A 62 -3.45 6.35 -2.11
C ALA A 62 -4.64 6.42 -1.12
N SER A 63 -5.88 6.50 -1.63
CA SER A 63 -7.10 6.48 -0.80
C SER A 63 -7.59 5.05 -0.51
N GLY A 64 -6.98 4.05 -1.15
CA GLY A 64 -7.37 2.64 -1.03
C GLY A 64 -8.43 2.18 -2.00
N GLY A 65 -8.82 3.03 -2.95
CA GLY A 65 -9.78 2.73 -3.99
C GLY A 65 -9.10 2.61 -5.35
N THR A 66 -9.90 2.74 -6.40
CA THR A 66 -9.43 2.78 -7.80
C THR A 66 -9.81 4.08 -8.51
N ALA A 67 -10.54 4.97 -7.82
CA ALA A 67 -11.10 6.18 -8.41
C ALA A 67 -10.03 7.22 -8.78
N GLY A 68 -8.91 7.22 -8.06
CA GLY A 68 -7.75 8.07 -8.36
C GLY A 68 -6.83 7.52 -9.44
N LEU A 69 -7.02 6.27 -9.88
CA LEU A 69 -6.22 5.65 -10.94
C LEU A 69 -6.60 6.21 -12.31
N CYS A 70 -5.73 5.98 -13.30
CA CYS A 70 -6.05 6.28 -14.69
C CYS A 70 -7.27 5.49 -15.18
N GLN A 71 -8.24 6.20 -15.76
CA GLN A 71 -9.48 5.64 -16.28
C GLN A 71 -9.56 5.89 -17.81
N PRO A 72 -9.49 4.85 -18.65
CA PRO A 72 -9.20 3.46 -18.31
C PRO A 72 -7.69 3.24 -18.05
N VAL A 73 -7.33 2.08 -17.49
CA VAL A 73 -5.95 1.75 -17.08
C VAL A 73 -4.96 1.77 -18.25
N GLU A 74 -5.42 1.44 -19.46
CA GLU A 74 -4.60 1.44 -20.68
C GLU A 74 -4.01 2.81 -21.01
N ARG A 75 -4.59 3.90 -20.49
CA ARG A 75 -4.04 5.26 -20.67
C ARG A 75 -2.73 5.45 -19.89
N ASP A 76 -2.51 4.66 -18.86
CA ASP A 76 -1.34 4.72 -17.98
C ASP A 76 -0.21 3.78 -18.40
N ILE A 77 -0.53 2.76 -19.20
CA ILE A 77 0.40 1.67 -19.55
C ILE A 77 1.73 2.20 -20.07
N TYR A 78 1.72 3.15 -21.01
CA TYR A 78 2.96 3.62 -21.62
C TYR A 78 3.77 4.53 -20.71
N ASP A 79 3.12 5.31 -19.84
CA ASP A 79 3.86 6.15 -18.90
C ASP A 79 4.59 5.24 -17.90
N CYS A 80 3.88 4.23 -17.38
CA CYS A 80 4.46 3.22 -16.48
C CYS A 80 5.58 2.40 -17.15
N TYR A 81 5.37 1.98 -18.39
CA TYR A 81 6.29 1.17 -19.19
C TYR A 81 7.56 1.93 -19.56
N VAL A 82 7.41 3.13 -20.15
CA VAL A 82 8.53 3.92 -20.68
C VAL A 82 9.39 4.47 -19.55
N THR A 83 8.80 4.83 -18.41
CA THR A 83 9.56 5.38 -17.27
C THR A 83 9.97 4.32 -16.24
N CYS A 84 9.59 3.04 -16.42
CA CYS A 84 9.87 2.00 -15.44
C CYS A 84 9.33 2.36 -14.03
N PHE A 85 8.08 2.83 -13.96
CA PHE A 85 7.54 3.38 -12.69
C PHE A 85 7.13 2.29 -11.70
N TRP A 86 6.47 1.23 -12.18
CA TRP A 86 6.06 0.06 -11.39
C TRP A 86 6.61 -1.24 -12.00
N PRO A 87 7.95 -1.45 -12.02
CA PRO A 87 8.59 -2.55 -12.77
C PRO A 87 8.27 -3.96 -12.26
N VAL A 88 7.67 -4.09 -11.08
CA VAL A 88 7.22 -5.38 -10.54
C VAL A 88 5.87 -5.78 -11.13
N GLN A 89 5.05 -4.79 -11.51
CA GLN A 89 3.70 -4.98 -12.02
C GLN A 89 3.62 -4.82 -13.55
N VAL A 90 4.35 -3.86 -14.09
CA VAL A 90 4.40 -3.51 -15.51
C VAL A 90 5.81 -3.81 -16.01
N PRO A 91 5.98 -4.54 -17.12
CA PRO A 91 7.29 -4.69 -17.75
C PRO A 91 7.95 -3.34 -17.99
N ASP A 92 9.28 -3.27 -18.05
CA ASP A 92 9.98 -2.00 -18.22
C ASP A 92 10.66 -1.88 -19.59
N HIS A 93 10.48 -0.73 -20.23
CA HIS A 93 11.15 -0.40 -21.49
C HIS A 93 12.66 -0.18 -21.30
N VAL A 94 13.08 0.21 -20.08
CA VAL A 94 14.41 0.76 -19.82
C VAL A 94 15.49 -0.33 -19.75
N ASN A 95 15.18 -1.50 -19.19
CA ASN A 95 16.19 -2.54 -18.94
C ASN A 95 15.79 -3.91 -19.47
N TYR A 96 14.63 -4.47 -19.05
CA TYR A 96 14.37 -5.91 -19.23
C TYR A 96 13.42 -6.23 -20.39
N SER A 97 12.52 -5.33 -20.77
CA SER A 97 11.49 -5.62 -21.77
C SER A 97 11.29 -4.48 -22.78
N PRO A 98 12.36 -4.06 -23.50
CA PRO A 98 12.33 -2.91 -24.41
C PRO A 98 11.36 -3.06 -25.59
N ASP A 99 11.01 -4.29 -25.96
CA ASP A 99 10.12 -4.57 -27.10
C ASP A 99 8.72 -5.06 -26.67
N TRP A 100 8.40 -5.05 -25.37
CA TRP A 100 7.15 -5.58 -24.83
C TRP A 100 5.90 -5.03 -25.51
N ALA A 101 5.88 -3.72 -25.78
CA ALA A 101 4.74 -3.06 -26.40
C ALA A 101 4.85 -2.91 -27.93
N SER A 102 5.81 -3.59 -28.58
CA SER A 102 6.09 -3.44 -30.02
C SER A 102 4.88 -3.75 -30.93
N ASN A 103 4.02 -4.68 -30.53
CA ASN A 103 2.80 -5.05 -31.24
C ASN A 103 1.54 -4.29 -30.77
N CYS A 104 1.70 -3.30 -29.89
CA CYS A 104 0.62 -2.50 -29.34
C CYS A 104 0.89 -1.04 -29.67
N ALA A 105 0.27 -0.50 -30.73
CA ALA A 105 0.46 0.89 -31.13
C ALA A 105 -0.41 1.85 -30.32
N THR A 106 -1.61 1.39 -29.92
CA THR A 106 -2.51 2.16 -29.07
C THR A 106 -3.12 1.25 -28.03
N ALA A 107 -2.69 1.37 -26.78
CA ALA A 107 -3.16 0.53 -25.67
C ALA A 107 -4.70 0.50 -25.54
N THR A 108 -5.40 1.62 -25.78
CA THR A 108 -6.88 1.63 -25.73
C THR A 108 -7.58 0.75 -26.78
N LYS A 109 -6.86 0.27 -27.81
CA LYS A 109 -7.37 -0.61 -28.86
C LYS A 109 -6.68 -1.98 -28.88
N ASP A 110 -5.36 -1.97 -28.71
CA ASP A 110 -4.47 -3.10 -28.97
C ASP A 110 -3.97 -3.76 -27.68
N TRP A 111 -4.52 -3.43 -26.50
CA TRP A 111 -4.03 -3.94 -25.21
C TRP A 111 -3.92 -5.47 -25.13
N ARG A 112 -4.70 -6.21 -25.93
CA ARG A 112 -4.62 -7.68 -26.00
C ARG A 112 -3.32 -8.21 -26.59
N ASN A 113 -2.54 -7.35 -27.25
CA ASN A 113 -1.23 -7.70 -27.79
C ASN A 113 -0.11 -7.54 -26.75
N LEU A 114 -0.42 -7.05 -25.55
CA LEU A 114 0.51 -6.98 -24.42
C LEU A 114 0.47 -8.31 -23.66
N ASP A 115 1.61 -8.98 -23.57
CA ASP A 115 1.71 -10.32 -22.98
C ASP A 115 2.40 -10.30 -21.60
N LEU A 116 2.32 -11.39 -20.85
CA LEU A 116 3.07 -11.56 -19.62
C LEU A 116 4.56 -11.80 -19.92
N VAL A 117 5.43 -11.34 -19.03
CA VAL A 117 6.90 -11.52 -19.18
C VAL A 117 7.46 -12.63 -18.28
N PHE A 118 6.61 -13.27 -17.46
CA PHE A 118 7.01 -14.37 -16.58
C PHE A 118 7.00 -15.71 -17.34
N PRO A 119 8.10 -16.49 -17.31
CA PRO A 119 8.22 -17.76 -18.03
C PRO A 119 7.47 -18.95 -17.37
#